data_AF-A0A9E7SCU6-F1
#
_entry.id   AF-A0A9E7SCU6-F1
#
_cell.length_a   1.000
_cell.length_b   1.000
_cell.length_c   1.000
_cell.angle_alpha   90.00
_cell.angle_beta   90.00
_cell.angle_gamma   90.00
#
_symmetry.space_group_name_H-M   'P 1'
#
loop_
_entity.id
_entity.type
_entity.pdbx_description
1 polymer ?
#
loop_
_entity_poly.entity_id
_entity_poly.type
_entity_poly.pdbx_seq_one_letter_code
_entity_poly.pdbx_strand_id
1 'polypeptide(L)'
;MEWEMGLQEEYLRLIKEGKKKIEGRLYDEKRRQVKPGDTIIFEGKLRVKVKALRVYPSFREMLSEEGVENVLPGVKTIEEGVQIYRQFYTEEEEKKYGVVAIEIESIKE
;
A
#
# COMPACT_ATOMS: atom_id res chain seq x y z
N MET A 1 0.40 17.34 -3.86
CA MET A 1 1.68 16.98 -4.51
C MET A 1 1.47 15.72 -5.35
N GLU A 2 2.33 15.46 -6.33
CA GLU A 2 2.30 14.22 -7.11
C GLU A 2 3.52 13.35 -6.79
N TRP A 3 3.30 12.04 -6.70
CA TRP A 3 4.34 11.06 -6.36
C TRP A 3 4.35 9.92 -7.39
N GLU A 4 5.50 9.60 -7.95
CA GLU A 4 5.65 8.42 -8.80
C GLU A 4 6.11 7.21 -7.99
N MET A 5 5.47 6.06 -8.19
CA MET A 5 5.81 4.81 -7.49
C MET A 5 5.64 3.61 -8.41
N GLY A 6 6.43 2.56 -8.17
CA GLY A 6 6.27 1.29 -8.87
C GLY A 6 5.22 0.40 -8.21
N LEU A 7 4.49 -0.39 -9.00
CA LEU A 7 3.48 -1.35 -8.55
C LEU A 7 3.26 -2.45 -9.61
N GLN A 8 3.17 -3.71 -9.20
CA GLN A 8 2.91 -4.81 -10.13
C GLN A 8 1.56 -4.65 -10.84
N GLU A 9 1.50 -5.07 -12.12
CA GLU A 9 0.36 -4.86 -13.01
C GLU A 9 -0.96 -5.43 -12.45
N GLU A 10 -0.90 -6.56 -11.73
CA GLU A 10 -2.06 -7.16 -11.08
C GLU A 10 -2.72 -6.21 -10.07
N TYR A 11 -1.93 -5.49 -9.27
CA TYR A 11 -2.45 -4.56 -8.28
C TYR A 11 -2.99 -3.29 -8.93
N LEU A 12 -2.41 -2.83 -10.05
CA LEU A 12 -2.98 -1.74 -10.84
C LEU A 12 -4.43 -2.06 -11.26
N ARG A 13 -4.65 -3.28 -11.76
CA ARG A 13 -5.98 -3.75 -12.14
C ARG A 13 -6.92 -3.81 -10.94
N LEU A 14 -6.48 -4.37 -9.81
CA LEU A 14 -7.32 -4.49 -8.62
C LEU A 14 -7.71 -3.13 -8.02
N ILE A 15 -6.84 -2.12 -8.11
CA ILE A 15 -7.16 -0.74 -7.70
C ILE A 15 -8.19 -0.12 -8.66
N LYS A 16 -8.02 -0.31 -9.97
CA LYS A 16 -9.00 0.17 -10.97
C LYS A 16 -10.38 -0.44 -10.77
N GLU A 17 -10.45 -1.73 -10.41
CA GLU A 17 -11.69 -2.44 -10.07
C GLU A 17 -12.25 -2.07 -8.68
N GLY A 18 -11.54 -1.25 -7.89
CA GLY A 18 -11.97 -0.82 -6.55
C GLY A 18 -11.87 -1.91 -5.47
N LYS A 19 -11.20 -3.02 -5.76
CA LYS A 19 -10.98 -4.14 -4.83
C LYS A 19 -9.84 -3.85 -3.87
N LYS A 20 -8.70 -3.42 -4.41
CA LYS A 20 -7.55 -2.98 -3.62
C LYS A 20 -7.72 -1.50 -3.28
N LYS A 21 -7.96 -1.22 -2.00
CA LYS A 21 -8.23 0.13 -1.47
C LYS A 21 -7.08 0.68 -0.65
N ILE A 22 -6.23 -0.21 -0.15
CA ILE A 22 -5.08 0.13 0.68
C ILE A 22 -3.80 -0.32 -0.01
N GLU A 23 -2.82 0.57 -0.06
CA GLU A 23 -1.47 0.27 -0.48
C GLU A 23 -0.53 0.26 0.72
N GLY A 24 -0.08 -0.94 1.11
CA GLY A 24 0.89 -1.11 2.18
C GLY A 24 2.33 -0.95 1.70
N ARG A 25 3.13 -0.15 2.41
CA ARG A 25 4.57 0.08 2.14
C ARG A 25 5.33 0.24 3.44
N LEU A 26 6.66 0.14 3.39
CA LEU A 26 7.48 0.67 4.48
C LEU A 26 7.22 2.17 4.66
N TYR A 27 7.24 2.62 5.91
CA TYR A 27 7.16 4.05 6.23
C TYR A 27 8.54 4.72 6.14
N ASP A 28 9.14 4.57 4.95
CA ASP A 28 10.45 5.11 4.56
C ASP A 28 10.42 6.64 4.40
N GLU A 29 11.57 7.25 4.12
CA GLU A 29 11.76 8.69 3.99
C GLU A 29 10.87 9.33 2.91
N LYS A 30 10.54 8.58 1.85
CA LYS A 30 9.65 9.05 0.78
C LYS A 30 8.20 8.98 1.23
N ARG A 31 7.76 7.86 1.81
CA ARG A 31 6.37 7.68 2.26
C ARG A 31 6.02 8.56 3.46
N ARG A 32 7.01 8.95 4.28
CA ARG A 32 6.85 9.96 5.35
C ARG A 32 6.42 11.34 4.85
N GLN A 33 6.68 11.65 3.57
CA GLN A 33 6.32 12.94 2.98
C GLN A 33 4.93 12.95 2.33
N VAL A 34 4.36 11.78 2.03
CA VAL A 34 3.02 11.64 1.45
C VAL A 34 1.99 12.13 2.46
N LYS A 35 0.96 12.85 2.00
CA LYS A 35 -0.13 13.36 2.83
C LYS A 35 -1.49 13.06 2.21
N PRO A 36 -2.57 12.98 3.02
CA PRO A 36 -3.93 13.01 2.49
C PRO A 36 -4.13 14.20 1.55
N GLY A 37 -4.77 13.96 0.42
CA GLY A 37 -4.92 14.96 -0.64
C GLY A 37 -3.84 14.91 -1.73
N ASP A 38 -2.75 14.17 -1.55
CA ASP A 38 -1.77 13.95 -2.61
C ASP A 38 -2.29 12.99 -3.69
N THR A 39 -1.63 13.00 -4.84
CA THR A 39 -1.86 12.07 -5.94
C THR A 39 -0.65 11.15 -6.07
N ILE A 40 -0.89 9.84 -6.20
CA ILE A 40 0.16 8.87 -6.55
C ILE A 40 -0.09 8.41 -7.98
N ILE A 41 0.98 8.36 -8.78
CA ILE A 41 1.00 7.84 -10.14
C ILE A 41 1.77 6.53 -10.12
N PHE A 42 1.06 5.41 -10.22
CA PHE A 42 1.68 4.09 -10.28
C PHE A 42 2.06 3.73 -11.71
N GLU A 43 3.33 3.35 -11.91
CA GLU A 43 3.88 2.90 -13.20
C GLU A 43 3.65 3.88 -14.37
N GLY A 44 3.40 5.17 -14.09
CA GLY A 44 2.99 6.15 -15.10
C GLY A 44 1.60 5.87 -15.73
N LYS A 45 0.84 4.90 -15.22
CA LYS A 45 -0.39 4.37 -15.84
C LYS A 45 -1.66 4.64 -15.04
N LEU A 46 -1.56 4.70 -13.72
CA LEU A 46 -2.74 4.81 -12.84
C LEU A 46 -2.55 5.93 -11.83
N ARG A 47 -3.46 6.90 -11.87
CA ARG A 47 -3.53 8.00 -10.92
C ARG A 47 -4.52 7.67 -9.81
N VAL A 48 -4.08 7.80 -8.56
CA VAL A 48 -4.92 7.59 -7.38
C VAL A 48 -4.81 8.78 -6.43
N LYS A 49 -5.89 9.07 -5.72
CA LYS A 49 -5.92 10.07 -4.66
C LYS A 49 -5.63 9.42 -3.32
N VAL A 50 -4.73 10.01 -2.53
CA VAL A 50 -4.50 9.60 -1.14
C VAL A 50 -5.63 10.15 -0.27
N LYS A 51 -6.38 9.25 0.38
CA LYS A 51 -7.51 9.60 1.24
C LYS A 51 -7.08 9.70 2.70
N ALA A 52 -6.26 8.77 3.16
CA ALA A 52 -5.77 8.71 4.53
C ALA A 52 -4.47 7.91 4.61
N LEU A 53 -3.76 8.05 5.73
CA LEU A 53 -2.54 7.33 6.06
C LEU A 53 -2.64 6.82 7.49
N ARG A 54 -2.28 5.56 7.72
CA ARG A 54 -2.19 4.94 9.05
C ARG A 54 -0.86 4.20 9.14
N VAL A 55 -0.18 4.36 10.27
CA VAL A 55 1.16 3.78 10.48
C VAL A 55 1.08 2.68 11.53
N TYR A 56 1.71 1.57 11.23
CA TYR A 56 1.73 0.35 12.03
C TYR A 56 3.19 -0.06 12.28
N PRO A 57 3.47 -0.74 13.40
CA PRO A 57 4.82 -1.23 13.66
C PRO A 57 5.17 -2.45 12.79
N SER A 58 4.19 -3.15 12.21
CA SER A 58 4.43 -4.34 11.39
C SER A 58 3.42 -4.52 10.23
N PHE A 59 3.80 -5.29 9.20
CA PHE A 59 2.90 -5.71 8.13
C PHE A 59 1.79 -6.61 8.65
N ARG A 60 2.10 -7.46 9.65
CA ARG A 60 1.11 -8.32 10.30
C ARG A 60 -0.02 -7.50 10.92
N GLU A 61 0.33 -6.47 11.70
CA GLU A 61 -0.67 -5.61 12.35
C GLU A 61 -1.45 -4.78 11.32
N MET A 62 -0.78 -4.23 10.30
CA MET A 62 -1.45 -3.52 9.23
C MET A 62 -2.47 -4.41 8.50
N LEU A 63 -2.11 -5.65 8.16
CA LEU A 63 -3.01 -6.60 7.51
C LEU A 63 -4.17 -7.04 8.41
N SER A 64 -3.93 -7.14 9.72
CA SER A 64 -4.96 -7.46 10.72
C SER A 64 -6.00 -6.35 10.84
N GLU A 65 -5.54 -5.09 10.88
CA GLU A 65 -6.39 -3.91 11.12
C GLU A 65 -7.08 -3.41 9.84
N GLU A 66 -6.35 -3.32 8.72
CA GLU A 66 -6.90 -2.87 7.43
C GLU A 66 -7.71 -3.95 6.73
N GLY A 67 -7.52 -5.21 7.12
CA GLY A 67 -8.08 -6.40 6.50
C GLY A 67 -7.33 -6.80 5.23
N VAL A 68 -6.85 -8.05 5.20
CA VAL A 68 -6.03 -8.61 4.10
C VAL A 68 -6.66 -8.36 2.73
N GLU A 69 -7.96 -8.57 2.56
CA GLU A 69 -8.64 -8.41 1.26
C GLU A 69 -8.61 -6.96 0.74
N ASN A 70 -8.55 -5.95 1.60
CA ASN A 70 -8.46 -4.54 1.17
C ASN A 70 -7.04 -4.17 0.70
N VAL A 71 -6.03 -4.87 1.20
CA VAL A 71 -4.60 -4.61 0.96
C VAL A 71 -4.07 -5.51 -0.17
N LEU A 72 -4.36 -6.80 -0.10
CA LEU A 72 -3.90 -7.85 -1.02
C LEU A 72 -5.11 -8.73 -1.40
N PRO A 73 -6.02 -8.25 -2.28
CA PRO A 73 -7.22 -9.00 -2.65
C PRO A 73 -6.89 -10.38 -3.21
N GLY A 74 -7.59 -11.41 -2.73
CA GLY A 74 -7.37 -12.81 -3.10
C GLY A 74 -6.40 -13.57 -2.19
N VAL A 75 -5.70 -12.89 -1.28
CA VAL A 75 -4.89 -13.52 -0.24
C VAL A 75 -5.77 -13.87 0.95
N LYS A 76 -5.69 -15.12 1.41
CA LYS A 76 -6.65 -15.67 2.39
C LYS A 76 -6.22 -15.47 3.84
N THR A 77 -4.92 -15.41 4.10
CA THR A 77 -4.37 -15.37 5.45
C THR A 77 -3.39 -14.21 5.63
N ILE A 78 -3.25 -13.75 6.87
CA ILE A 78 -2.26 -12.70 7.22
C ILE A 78 -0.85 -13.23 6.97
N GLU A 79 -0.58 -14.49 7.28
CA GLU A 79 0.71 -15.13 7.08
C GLU A 79 1.13 -15.10 5.61
N GLU A 80 0.25 -15.48 4.68
CA GLU A 80 0.52 -15.37 3.24
C GLU A 80 0.78 -13.92 2.82
N GLY A 81 0.00 -12.96 3.34
CA GLY A 81 0.19 -11.54 3.07
C GLY A 81 1.54 -11.02 3.55
N VAL A 82 1.98 -11.43 4.74
CA VAL A 82 3.32 -11.10 5.25
C VAL A 82 4.41 -11.72 4.36
N GLN A 83 4.24 -12.97 3.90
CA GLN A 83 5.21 -13.59 3.00
C GLN A 83 5.34 -12.86 1.66
N ILE A 84 4.24 -12.31 1.12
CA ILE A 84 4.29 -11.45 -0.08
C ILE A 84 5.17 -10.22 0.20
N TYR A 85 4.97 -9.53 1.33
CA TYR A 85 5.81 -8.38 1.69
C TYR A 85 7.28 -8.74 1.90
N ARG A 86 7.57 -9.95 2.38
CA ARG A 86 8.95 -10.46 2.55
C ARG A 86 9.71 -10.65 1.24
N GLN A 87 9.01 -10.71 0.10
CA GLN A 87 9.65 -10.69 -1.21
C GLN A 87 10.28 -9.32 -1.55
N PHE A 88 9.86 -8.26 -0.87
CA PHE A 88 10.28 -6.88 -1.15
C PHE A 88 11.06 -6.24 -0.01
N TYR A 89 10.76 -6.58 1.25
CA TYR A 89 11.29 -5.93 2.44
C TYR A 89 11.74 -6.94 3.49
N THR A 90 12.92 -6.70 4.06
CA THR A 90 13.42 -7.49 5.18
C THR A 90 12.70 -7.15 6.48
N GLU A 91 12.77 -8.05 7.46
CA GLU A 91 12.27 -7.79 8.81
C GLU A 91 12.99 -6.64 9.51
N GLU A 92 14.28 -6.44 9.21
CA GLU A 92 15.07 -5.36 9.78
C GLU A 92 14.59 -4.00 9.27
N GLU A 93 14.30 -3.89 7.97
CA GLU A 93 13.73 -2.68 7.39
C GLU A 93 12.34 -2.39 7.95
N GLU A 94 11.49 -3.40 8.09
CA GLU A 94 10.18 -3.25 8.73
C GLU A 94 10.31 -2.75 10.16
N LYS A 95 11.19 -3.34 10.97
CA LYS A 95 11.42 -2.88 12.36
C LYS A 95 11.99 -1.47 12.41
N LYS A 96 12.85 -1.10 11.46
CA LYS A 96 13.48 0.22 11.39
C LYS A 96 12.47 1.30 11.01
N TYR A 97 11.65 1.05 10.00
CA TYR A 97 10.80 2.08 9.40
C TYR A 97 9.37 2.05 9.89
N GLY A 98 8.88 0.89 10.31
CA GLY A 98 7.45 0.60 10.41
C GLY A 98 6.82 0.47 9.03
N VAL A 99 5.50 0.37 9.02
CA VAL A 99 4.67 0.18 7.82
C VAL A 99 3.63 1.27 7.76
N VAL A 100 3.31 1.73 6.55
CA VAL A 100 2.21 2.65 6.30
C VAL A 100 1.17 1.98 5.41
N ALA A 101 -0.08 2.04 5.85
CA ALA A 101 -1.26 1.80 5.05
C ALA A 101 -1.68 3.11 4.39
N ILE A 102 -1.62 3.15 3.05
CA ILE A 102 -2.03 4.31 2.26
C ILE A 102 -3.41 4.01 1.69
N GLU A 103 -4.43 4.68 2.19
CA GLU A 103 -5.77 4.58 1.63
C GLU A 103 -5.85 5.37 0.34
N ILE A 104 -6.23 4.68 -0.73
CA ILE A 104 -6.22 5.20 -2.08
C ILE A 104 -7.56 5.01 -2.77
N GLU A 105 -7.89 5.97 -3.63
CA GLU A 105 -9.06 5.93 -4.48
C GLU A 105 -8.63 6.19 -5.91
N SER A 106 -9.02 5.32 -6.85
CA SER A 106 -8.71 5.54 -8.27
C SER A 106 -9.41 6.82 -8.75
N ILE A 107 -8.66 7.69 -9.43
CA ILE A 107 -9.23 8.86 -10.06
C ILE A 107 -9.86 8.37 -11.36
N LYS A 108 -11.20 8.34 -11.41
CA LYS A 108 -11.92 8.08 -12.66
C LYS A 108 -11.85 9.35 -13.50
N GLU A 109 -11.30 9.23 -14.70
CA GLU A 109 -11.47 10.23 -15.76
C GLU A 109 -12.88 10.17 -16.33
#